data_AF-A0AAW2IMD8-F1
#
_entry.id   AF-A0AAW2IMD8-F1
#
_cell.length_a   1.000
_cell.length_b   1.000
_cell.length_c   1.000
_cell.angle_alpha   90.00
_cell.angle_beta   90.00
_cell.angle_gamma   90.00
#
_symmetry.space_group_name_H-M   'P 1'
#
loop_
_entity.id
_entity.type
_entity.pdbx_description
1 polymer ?
#
loop_
_entity_poly.entity_id
_entity_poly.type
_entity_poly.pdbx_seq_one_letter_code
_entity_poly.pdbx_strand_id
1 'polypeptide(L)'
;MDVKSAFLNGYIDEEIYVEQPQGFIAKGSKEKVLRLKKALYGLKQAPRAWYSRIDKYFMDRGFRRSLSEPTLYIKSQGNNEKMIQDFKEDMMKTFEMSDLGLMHFFSELR
;
A
#
# COMPACT_ATOMS: atom_id res chain seq x y z
N MET A 1 -0.58 12.06 4.77
CA MET A 1 -1.43 11.06 4.09
C MET A 1 -1.21 9.71 4.73
N ASP A 2 -2.27 8.91 4.90
CA ASP A 2 -2.22 7.57 5.50
C ASP A 2 -2.99 6.55 4.65
N VAL A 3 -2.56 5.29 4.66
CA VAL A 3 -3.13 4.22 3.83
C VAL A 3 -4.09 3.35 4.64
N LYS A 4 -5.36 3.28 4.24
CA LYS A 4 -6.39 2.55 4.99
C LYS A 4 -6.17 1.02 5.05
N SER A 5 -5.53 0.45 4.03
CA SER A 5 -5.30 -1.01 3.94
C SER A 5 -4.07 -1.30 3.08
N ALA A 6 -2.87 -1.11 3.65
CA ALA A 6 -1.61 -1.28 2.96
C ALA A 6 -1.46 -2.65 2.27
N PHE A 7 -1.80 -3.74 2.97
CA PHE A 7 -1.62 -5.09 2.43
C PHE A 7 -2.59 -5.41 1.30
N LEU A 8 -3.83 -4.92 1.33
CA LEU A 8 -4.78 -5.12 0.23
C LEU A 8 -4.34 -4.41 -1.06
N ASN A 9 -3.39 -3.50 -0.96
CA ASN A 9 -2.74 -2.90 -2.10
C ASN A 9 -1.58 -3.73 -2.65
N GLY A 10 -1.04 -4.73 -1.96
CA GLY A 10 -0.02 -5.61 -2.51
C GLY A 10 -0.60 -6.60 -3.54
N TYR A 11 0.07 -6.75 -4.67
CA TYR A 11 -0.17 -7.88 -5.58
C TYR A 11 0.65 -9.08 -5.15
N ILE A 12 0.03 -10.25 -5.10
CA ILE A 12 0.71 -11.51 -4.83
C ILE A 12 1.08 -12.11 -6.19
N ASP A 13 2.36 -12.43 -6.39
CA ASP A 13 2.83 -13.10 -7.60
C ASP A 13 2.60 -14.63 -7.51
N GLU A 14 2.58 -15.17 -6.29
CA GLU A 14 2.31 -16.58 -6.02
C GLU A 14 0.82 -16.95 -6.07
N GLU A 15 0.53 -18.18 -6.47
CA GLU A 15 -0.82 -18.75 -6.35
C GLU A 15 -1.07 -19.22 -4.92
N ILE A 16 -1.92 -18.47 -4.22
CA ILE A 16 -2.27 -18.77 -2.82
C ILE A 16 -3.75 -19.08 -2.74
N TYR A 17 -4.03 -20.21 -2.11
CA TYR A 17 -5.38 -20.69 -1.86
C TYR A 17 -5.66 -20.66 -0.37
N VAL A 18 -6.86 -20.25 -0.01
CA VAL A 18 -7.35 -20.27 1.38
C VAL A 18 -8.65 -21.05 1.45
N GLU A 19 -8.90 -21.64 2.61
CA GLU A 19 -10.18 -22.25 2.91
C GLU A 19 -11.31 -21.20 2.85
N GLN A 20 -12.50 -21.66 2.49
CA GLN A 20 -13.67 -20.78 2.46
C GLN A 20 -14.03 -20.35 3.89
N PRO A 21 -14.19 -19.05 4.16
CA PRO A 21 -14.61 -18.59 5.46
C PRO A 21 -16.03 -19.08 5.77
N GLN A 22 -16.31 -19.28 7.06
CA GLN A 22 -17.63 -19.67 7.53
C GLN A 22 -18.68 -18.64 7.05
N GLY A 23 -19.77 -19.12 6.45
CA GLY A 23 -20.81 -18.27 5.85
C GLY A 23 -20.65 -17.97 4.35
N PHE A 24 -19.50 -18.30 3.74
CA PHE A 24 -19.28 -18.15 2.29
C PHE A 24 -19.34 -19.46 1.51
N ILE A 25 -19.55 -20.59 2.19
CA ILE A 25 -19.59 -21.92 1.58
C ILE A 25 -20.90 -22.09 0.82
N ALA A 26 -20.85 -22.05 -0.51
CA ALA A 26 -22.02 -22.33 -1.35
C ALA A 26 -22.45 -23.81 -1.27
N LYS A 27 -23.76 -24.08 -1.37
CA LYS A 27 -24.31 -25.44 -1.33
C LYS A 27 -23.68 -26.30 -2.44
N GLY A 28 -23.07 -27.42 -2.08
CA GLY A 28 -22.35 -28.31 -3.00
C GLY A 28 -20.91 -27.88 -3.34
N SER A 29 -20.37 -26.83 -2.71
CA SER A 29 -18.99 -26.35 -2.93
C SER A 29 -18.13 -26.45 -1.66
N LYS A 30 -18.46 -27.34 -0.72
CA LYS A 30 -17.74 -27.48 0.56
C LYS A 30 -16.24 -27.73 0.41
N GLU A 31 -15.82 -28.41 -0.65
CA GLU A 31 -14.42 -28.78 -0.89
C GLU A 31 -13.66 -27.74 -1.72
N LYS A 32 -14.30 -26.64 -2.13
CA LYS A 32 -13.61 -25.60 -2.90
C LYS A 32 -12.73 -24.73 -2.00
N VAL A 33 -11.67 -24.21 -2.60
CA VAL A 33 -10.77 -23.21 -2.01
C VAL A 33 -10.85 -21.90 -2.79
N LEU A 34 -10.53 -20.79 -2.13
CA LEU A 34 -10.51 -19.47 -2.75
C LEU A 34 -9.10 -19.10 -3.15
N ARG A 35 -8.89 -18.68 -4.41
CA ARG A 35 -7.61 -18.13 -4.86
C ARG A 35 -7.52 -16.65 -4.51
N LEU A 36 -6.48 -16.25 -3.80
CA LEU A 36 -6.23 -14.87 -3.46
C LEU A 36 -5.67 -14.11 -4.67
N LYS A 37 -6.26 -12.95 -4.96
CA LYS A 37 -5.79 -12.02 -6.01
C LYS A 37 -5.02 -10.81 -5.45
N LYS A 38 -5.15 -10.56 -4.14
CA LYS A 38 -4.55 -9.45 -3.40
C LYS A 38 -3.99 -9.98 -2.09
N ALA A 39 -2.96 -9.31 -1.57
CA ALA A 39 -2.35 -9.72 -0.31
C ALA A 39 -3.31 -9.48 0.87
N LEU A 40 -3.60 -10.54 1.63
CA LEU A 40 -4.40 -10.46 2.85
C LEU A 40 -3.50 -10.28 4.07
N TYR A 41 -4.07 -9.68 5.11
CA TYR A 41 -3.42 -9.64 6.42
C TYR A 41 -3.13 -11.06 6.94
N GLY A 42 -1.99 -11.23 7.62
CA GLY A 42 -1.53 -12.53 8.13
C GLY A 42 -0.73 -13.36 7.13
N LEU A 43 -0.70 -12.98 5.84
CA LEU A 43 0.21 -13.59 4.88
C LEU A 43 1.64 -13.09 5.09
N LYS A 44 2.61 -14.02 5.19
CA LYS A 44 4.04 -13.68 5.40
C LYS A 44 4.61 -12.77 4.30
N GLN A 45 4.12 -12.91 3.07
CA GLN A 45 4.55 -12.14 1.91
C GLN A 45 3.78 -10.83 1.69
N ALA A 46 2.69 -10.57 2.43
CA ALA A 46 1.90 -9.34 2.26
C ALA A 46 2.70 -8.05 2.46
N PRO A 47 3.60 -7.94 3.46
CA PRO A 47 4.45 -6.76 3.61
C PRO A 47 5.37 -6.53 2.41
N ARG A 48 5.95 -7.61 1.86
CA ARG A 48 6.84 -7.54 0.69
C ARG A 48 6.09 -7.15 -0.58
N ALA A 49 4.91 -7.73 -0.79
CA ALA A 49 4.02 -7.40 -1.91
C ALA A 49 3.63 -5.91 -1.90
N TRP A 50 3.29 -5.39 -0.72
CA TRP A 50 3.00 -3.97 -0.55
C TRP A 50 4.24 -3.10 -0.83
N TYR A 51 5.37 -3.41 -0.21
CA TYR A 51 6.61 -2.64 -0.39
C TYR A 51 7.04 -2.57 -1.86
N SER A 52 7.02 -3.71 -2.57
CA SER A 52 7.36 -3.77 -4.00
C SER A 52 6.46 -2.86 -4.85
N ARG A 53 5.15 -2.85 -4.59
CA ARG A 53 4.21 -2.02 -5.35
C ARG A 53 4.44 -0.53 -5.10
N ILE A 54 4.55 -0.12 -3.84
CA ILE A 54 4.71 1.31 -3.50
C ILE A 54 6.09 1.83 -3.91
N ASP A 55 7.13 1.01 -3.77
CA ASP A 55 8.48 1.32 -4.24
C ASP A 55 8.49 1.59 -5.75
N LYS A 56 7.97 0.66 -6.55
CA LYS A 56 7.88 0.83 -8.00
C LYS A 56 7.11 2.11 -8.37
N TYR A 57 5.98 2.36 -7.71
CA TYR A 57 5.17 3.56 -7.95
C TYR A 57 5.96 4.86 -7.71
N PHE A 58 6.78 4.92 -6.65
CA PHE A 58 7.61 6.08 -6.35
C PHE A 58 8.76 6.23 -7.34
N MET A 59 9.46 5.14 -7.66
CA MET A 59 10.57 5.14 -8.60
C MET A 59 10.12 5.59 -10.00
N ASP A 60 8.97 5.11 -10.48
CA ASP A 60 8.36 5.50 -11.77
C ASP A 60 7.99 6.99 -11.82
N ARG A 61 7.83 7.65 -10.66
CA ARG A 61 7.53 9.09 -10.52
C ARG A 61 8.76 9.94 -10.21
N GLY A 62 9.96 9.36 -10.32
CA GLY A 62 11.24 10.05 -10.15
C GLY A 62 11.60 10.37 -8.70
N PHE A 63 11.00 9.67 -7.73
CA PHE A 63 11.50 9.68 -6.36
C PHE A 63 12.78 8.85 -6.27
N ARG A 64 13.65 9.21 -5.33
CA ARG A 64 14.86 8.46 -4.97
C ARG A 64 14.76 7.96 -3.54
N ARG A 65 15.20 6.73 -3.29
CA ARG A 65 15.34 6.19 -1.93
C ARG A 65 16.43 6.94 -1.18
N SER A 66 16.24 7.14 0.13
CA SER A 66 17.31 7.58 1.00
C SER A 66 18.37 6.47 1.14
N LEU A 67 19.64 6.87 1.20
CA LEU A 67 20.75 5.93 1.44
C LEU A 67 20.78 5.44 2.89
N SER A 68 20.30 6.25 3.83
CA SER A 68 20.28 5.91 5.26
C SER A 68 19.01 5.16 5.68
N GLU A 69 17.89 5.40 5.00
CA GLU A 69 16.56 4.91 5.39
C GLU A 69 15.81 4.36 4.15
N PRO A 70 15.81 3.04 3.90
CA PRO A 70 15.24 2.43 2.69
C PRO A 70 13.72 2.58 2.51
N THR A 71 13.01 3.03 3.55
CA THR A 71 11.57 3.33 3.54
C THR A 71 11.27 4.80 3.26
N LEU A 72 12.29 5.65 3.22
CA LEU A 72 12.17 7.08 2.94
C LEU A 72 12.47 7.37 1.46
N TYR A 73 11.57 8.13 0.83
CA TYR A 73 11.67 8.53 -0.57
C TYR A 73 11.68 10.05 -0.68
N ILE A 74 12.58 10.59 -1.50
CA ILE A 74 12.78 12.03 -1.67
C ILE A 74 12.59 12.37 -3.14
N LYS A 75 11.86 13.45 -3.43
CA LYS A 75 11.78 14.03 -4.77
C LYS A 75 12.21 15.49 -4.70
N SER A 76 13.30 15.83 -5.39
CA SER A 76 13.87 17.19 -5.32
C SER A 76 13.20 18.19 -6.26
N GLN A 77 12.25 17.76 -7.07
CA GLN A 77 11.57 18.58 -8.08
C GLN A 77 10.06 18.46 -7.91
N GLY A 78 9.34 19.55 -8.20
CA GLY A 78 7.89 19.60 -8.04
C GLY A 78 7.44 19.92 -6.63
N ASN A 79 7.99 21.01 -6.08
CA ASN A 79 7.65 21.57 -4.77
C ASN A 79 6.57 22.65 -4.83
N ASN A 80 5.91 22.85 -5.98
CA ASN A 80 4.78 23.77 -6.05
C ASN A 80 3.50 23.11 -5.52
N GLU A 81 2.59 23.93 -5.00
CA GLU A 81 1.37 23.47 -4.34
C GLU A 81 0.49 22.60 -5.26
N LYS A 82 0.37 22.99 -6.53
CA LYS A 82 -0.40 22.24 -7.52
C LYS A 82 0.14 20.82 -7.72
N MET A 83 1.46 20.65 -7.89
CA MET A 83 2.06 19.33 -8.08
C MET A 83 1.92 18.47 -6.82
N ILE A 84 1.99 19.07 -5.63
CA ILE A 84 1.75 18.35 -4.38
C ILE A 84 0.30 17.90 -4.30
N GLN A 85 -0.66 18.75 -4.69
CA GLN A 85 -2.08 18.42 -4.70
C GLN A 85 -2.40 17.31 -5.72
N ASP A 86 -1.92 17.44 -6.95
CA ASP A 86 -2.06 16.42 -8.00
C ASP A 86 -1.48 15.08 -7.53
N PHE A 87 -0.32 15.11 -6.85
CA PHE A 87 0.31 13.92 -6.29
C PHE A 87 -0.52 13.28 -5.17
N LYS A 88 -1.07 14.09 -4.25
CA LYS A 88 -1.97 13.61 -3.20
C LYS A 88 -3.20 12.92 -3.80
N GLU A 89 -3.81 13.53 -4.81
CA GLU A 89 -4.98 12.96 -5.48
C GLU A 89 -4.68 11.64 -6.17
N ASP A 90 -3.53 11.53 -6.83
CA ASP A 90 -3.10 10.28 -7.46
C ASP A 90 -2.86 9.17 -6.43
N MET A 91 -2.22 9.50 -5.30
CA MET A 91 -2.00 8.56 -4.19
C MET A 91 -3.32 8.11 -3.54
N MET A 92 -4.29 9.02 -3.35
CA MET A 92 -5.61 8.68 -2.83
C MET A 92 -6.34 7.71 -3.76
N LYS A 93 -6.30 7.95 -5.07
CA LYS A 93 -6.94 7.09 -6.08
C LYS A 93 -6.24 5.73 -6.22
N THR A 94 -4.90 5.71 -6.18
CA THR A 94 -4.12 4.51 -6.45
C THR A 94 -4.06 3.54 -5.27
N PHE A 95 -4.02 4.07 -4.05
CA PHE A 95 -3.76 3.30 -2.83
C PHE A 95 -4.82 3.42 -1.74
N GLU A 96 -5.96 4.07 -2.03
CA GLU A 96 -7.03 4.29 -1.06
C GLU A 96 -6.55 5.06 0.19
N MET A 97 -5.64 6.01 -0.04
CA MET A 97 -5.09 6.85 1.03
C MET A 97 -6.07 7.94 1.43
N SER A 98 -5.89 8.47 2.64
CA SER A 98 -6.57 9.66 3.14
C SER A 98 -5.55 10.74 3.44
N ASP A 99 -5.86 11.97 3.03
CA ASP A 99 -5.06 13.12 3.46
C ASP A 99 -5.35 13.40 4.94
N LEU A 100 -4.29 13.58 5.71
CA LEU A 100 -4.37 13.90 7.13
C LEU A 100 -4.22 15.41 7.38
N GLY A 101 -4.07 16.21 6.32
CA GLY A 101 -3.79 17.63 6.41
C GLY A 101 -2.31 17.89 6.69
N LEU A 102 -2.02 19.13 7.11
CA LEU A 102 -0.67 19.52 7.48
C LEU A 102 -0.23 18.76 8.73
N MET A 103 0.99 18.26 8.70
CA MET A 103 1.57 17.53 9.82
C MET A 103 1.84 18.54 10.95
N HIS A 104 1.04 18.51 12.01
CA HIS A 104 1.31 19.26 13.23
C HIS A 104 2.32 18.47 14.06
N PHE A 105 3.60 18.84 14.00
CA PHE A 105 4.60 18.27 14.89
C PHE A 105 4.43 18.84 16.31
N PHE A 106 4.04 18.02 17.28
CA PHE A 106 4.31 18.28 18.68
C PHE A 106 5.74 17.81 18.96
N SER A 107 6.69 18.73 18.96
CA SER A 107 8.06 18.44 19.40
C SER A 107 8.13 18.66 20.90
N GLU A 108 7.79 17.65 21.71
CA GLU A 108 8.31 17.56 23.08
C GLU A 108 9.74 17.01 22.98
N LEU A 109 10.69 17.91 22.71
CA LEU A 109 12.09 17.65 22.98
C LEU A 109 12.31 17.77 24.49
N ARG A 110 12.67 16.65 25.12
CA ARG A 110 13.29 16.61 26.45
C ARG A 110 14.79 16.46 26.29
#